data_AF-B4IPG9-F1
#
_entry.id   AF-B4IPG9-F1
#
_cell.length_a   1.000
_cell.length_b   1.000
_cell.length_c   1.000
_cell.angle_alpha   90.00
_cell.angle_beta   90.00
_cell.angle_gamma   90.00
#
_symmetry.space_group_name_H-M   'P 1'
#
loop_
_entity.id
_entity.type
_entity.pdbx_description
1 polymer ?
#
loop_
_entity_poly.entity_id
_entity_poly.type
_entity_poly.pdbx_seq_one_letter_code
_entity_poly.pdbx_strand_id
1 'polypeptide(L)'
;MFLRKRAMFDIVCDLYTKGGSNKFFGIFEQRQPLFMVRDPDLIKQITIKDFDHFINHRNVFATSSDDDPHDMSNLFGSSLFSMRDARWKDMRSTLSPAFTGSKMRQMFQLMNQVAKEAVDCLKQDDTKVQENEMDMKDYCTRFTNDVIASTAFGLQVNSFKDRENTFYQMGKKLTTFSFLQNIKFMLFFALKSLNKVGTSFTHMRKIY
;
A
#
# COMPACT_ATOMS: atom_id res chain seq x y z
N MET A 1 -3.67 -13.30 12.60
CA MET A 1 -3.50 -11.97 11.97
C MET A 1 -3.14 -10.92 13.01
N PHE A 2 -3.99 -10.70 14.03
CA PHE A 2 -3.84 -9.57 14.98
C PHE A 2 -2.76 -9.69 16.05
N LEU A 3 -2.48 -10.90 16.55
CA LEU A 3 -1.45 -11.12 17.57
C LEU A 3 -0.02 -11.20 16.99
N ARG A 4 0.18 -10.87 15.70
CA ARG A 4 1.45 -11.02 14.94
C ARG A 4 2.16 -12.39 15.06
N LYS A 5 1.48 -13.42 15.58
CA LYS A 5 2.03 -14.79 15.73
C LYS A 5 2.32 -15.50 14.40
N ARG A 6 1.73 -15.05 13.29
CA ARG A 6 1.93 -15.55 11.92
C ARG A 6 1.82 -14.39 10.94
N ALA A 7 2.54 -14.44 9.83
CA ALA A 7 2.39 -13.46 8.77
C ALA A 7 0.99 -13.57 8.15
N MET A 8 0.46 -12.46 7.62
CA MET A 8 -0.84 -12.50 6.96
C MET A 8 -0.84 -13.41 5.73
N PHE A 9 0.30 -13.45 5.04
CA PHE A 9 0.50 -14.31 3.88
C PHE A 9 0.34 -15.79 4.24
N ASP A 10 0.98 -16.26 5.30
CA ASP A 10 0.85 -17.65 5.77
C ASP A 10 -0.60 -18.02 6.05
N ILE A 11 -1.36 -17.09 6.65
CA ILE A 11 -2.78 -17.30 6.93
C ILE A 11 -3.59 -17.43 5.64
N VAL A 12 -3.30 -16.61 4.63
CA VAL A 12 -3.97 -16.70 3.32
C VAL A 12 -3.62 -18.02 2.64
N CYS A 13 -2.37 -18.47 2.69
CA CYS A 13 -1.94 -19.76 2.18
C CYS A 13 -2.60 -20.94 2.91
N ASP A 14 -2.66 -20.90 4.24
CA ASP A 14 -3.35 -21.90 5.07
C ASP A 14 -4.83 -21.99 4.72
N LEU A 15 -5.49 -20.85 4.50
CA LEU A 15 -6.89 -20.82 4.07
C LEU A 15 -7.04 -21.38 2.67
N TYR A 16 -6.17 -20.99 1.73
CA TYR A 16 -6.18 -21.48 0.36
C TYR A 16 -6.07 -23.01 0.29
N THR A 17 -5.17 -23.60 1.06
CA THR A 17 -4.97 -25.07 1.09
C THR A 17 -6.13 -25.81 1.74
N LYS A 18 -6.75 -25.24 2.79
CA LYS A 18 -7.95 -25.81 3.43
C LYS A 18 -9.16 -25.92 2.51
N GLY A 19 -9.21 -25.15 1.42
CA GLY A 19 -10.28 -25.21 0.44
C GLY A 19 -10.34 -26.52 -0.37
N GLY A 20 -9.35 -27.41 -0.24
CA GLY A 20 -9.33 -28.71 -0.92
C GLY A 20 -9.34 -28.59 -2.45
N SER A 21 -10.28 -29.27 -3.11
CA SER A 21 -10.50 -29.21 -4.57
C SER A 21 -11.58 -28.20 -4.99
N ASN A 22 -12.17 -27.45 -4.06
CA ASN A 22 -13.24 -26.51 -4.39
C ASN A 22 -12.72 -25.32 -5.21
N LYS A 23 -13.44 -24.99 -6.29
CA LYS A 23 -13.16 -23.86 -7.19
C LYS A 23 -13.23 -22.50 -6.48
N PHE A 24 -14.14 -22.37 -5.52
CA PHE A 24 -14.24 -21.26 -4.59
C PHE A 24 -14.96 -21.73 -3.31
N PHE A 25 -14.79 -21.01 -2.21
CA PHE A 25 -15.52 -21.26 -0.97
C PHE A 25 -15.62 -20.01 -0.10
N GLY A 26 -16.57 -20.02 0.83
CA GLY A 26 -16.78 -18.92 1.76
C GLY A 26 -15.78 -18.93 2.91
N ILE A 27 -15.24 -17.76 3.25
CA ILE A 27 -14.45 -17.51 4.44
C ILE A 27 -15.04 -16.32 5.20
N PHE A 28 -14.74 -16.21 6.49
CA PHE A 28 -15.06 -15.03 7.27
C PHE A 28 -13.78 -14.31 7.66
N GLU A 29 -13.74 -13.02 7.36
CA GLU A 29 -12.76 -12.12 7.94
C GLU A 29 -13.46 -11.27 8.99
N GLN A 30 -13.22 -11.61 10.26
CA GLN A 30 -13.95 -11.04 11.40
C GLN A 30 -15.47 -11.22 11.26
N ARG A 31 -16.18 -10.17 10.84
CA ARG A 31 -17.64 -10.14 10.68
C ARG A 31 -18.08 -10.05 9.22
N GLN A 32 -17.13 -9.97 8.28
CA GLN A 32 -17.44 -9.85 6.86
C GLN A 32 -17.30 -11.21 6.17
N PRO A 33 -18.37 -11.74 5.54
CA PRO A 33 -18.26 -12.90 4.68
C PRO A 33 -17.50 -12.51 3.40
N LEU A 34 -16.59 -13.38 2.96
CA LEU A 34 -15.82 -13.23 1.73
C LEU A 34 -15.82 -14.56 0.96
N PHE A 35 -15.61 -14.49 -0.34
CA PHE A 35 -15.33 -15.65 -1.16
C PHE A 35 -13.84 -15.74 -1.48
N MET A 36 -13.25 -16.91 -1.23
CA MET A 36 -11.92 -17.25 -1.70
C MET A 36 -12.05 -17.96 -3.04
N VAL A 37 -11.68 -17.28 -4.12
CA VAL A 37 -11.71 -17.82 -5.49
C VAL A 37 -10.36 -18.45 -5.81
N ARG A 38 -10.37 -19.68 -6.34
CA ARG A 38 -9.15 -20.47 -6.62
C ARG A 38 -9.05 -20.95 -8.05
N ASP A 39 -10.17 -21.08 -8.75
CA ASP A 39 -10.21 -21.47 -10.16
C ASP A 39 -9.74 -20.32 -11.07
N PRO A 40 -8.65 -20.50 -11.85
CA PRO A 40 -8.14 -19.48 -12.76
C PRO A 40 -9.19 -18.98 -13.77
N ASP A 41 -10.11 -19.84 -14.21
CA ASP A 41 -11.16 -19.44 -15.16
C ASP A 41 -12.16 -18.49 -14.50
N LEU A 42 -12.51 -18.72 -13.24
CA LEU A 42 -13.35 -17.81 -12.45
C LEU A 42 -12.61 -16.51 -12.16
N ILE A 43 -11.32 -16.55 -11.83
CA ILE A 43 -10.50 -15.34 -11.63
C ILE A 43 -10.48 -14.50 -12.91
N LYS A 44 -10.27 -15.13 -14.07
CA LYS A 44 -10.29 -14.46 -15.37
C LYS A 44 -11.68 -13.87 -15.68
N GLN A 45 -12.73 -14.61 -15.36
CA GLN A 45 -14.10 -14.12 -15.53
C GLN A 45 -14.33 -12.86 -14.70
N ILE A 46 -14.01 -12.88 -13.40
CA ILE A 46 -14.22 -11.76 -12.48
C ILE A 46 -13.33 -10.55 -12.83
N THR A 47 -12.05 -10.79 -13.12
CA THR A 47 -11.05 -9.71 -13.29
C THR A 47 -10.96 -9.14 -14.70
N ILE A 48 -11.55 -9.81 -15.71
CA ILE A 48 -11.50 -9.38 -17.11
C ILE A 48 -12.89 -9.28 -17.72
N LYS A 49 -13.63 -10.39 -17.81
CA LYS A 49 -14.91 -10.43 -18.55
C LYS A 49 -16.00 -9.60 -17.85
N ASP A 50 -16.13 -9.80 -16.54
CA ASP A 50 -17.17 -9.20 -15.70
C ASP A 50 -16.59 -8.06 -14.83
N PHE A 51 -15.42 -7.52 -15.18
CA PHE A 51 -14.70 -6.53 -14.37
C PHE A 51 -15.56 -5.31 -14.02
N ASP A 52 -16.45 -4.88 -14.91
CA ASP A 52 -17.34 -3.74 -14.66
C ASP A 52 -18.30 -3.95 -13.48
N HIS A 53 -18.54 -5.20 -13.05
CA HIS A 53 -19.29 -5.51 -11.83
C HIS A 53 -18.40 -5.52 -10.56
N PHE A 54 -17.07 -5.60 -10.72
CA PHE A 54 -16.09 -5.77 -9.65
C PHE A 54 -15.02 -4.67 -9.63
N ILE A 55 -15.42 -3.43 -9.95
CA ILE A 55 -14.51 -2.27 -10.07
C ILE A 55 -13.82 -1.95 -8.73
N ASN A 56 -14.55 -2.08 -7.63
CA ASN A 56 -14.12 -1.59 -6.33
C ASN A 56 -13.27 -2.61 -5.57
N HIS A 57 -12.08 -2.20 -5.13
CA HIS A 57 -11.26 -3.00 -4.23
C HIS A 57 -11.85 -3.06 -2.82
N ARG A 58 -11.44 -4.09 -2.07
CA ARG A 58 -11.74 -4.19 -0.64
C ARG A 58 -11.14 -2.99 0.07
N ASN A 59 -11.98 -2.21 0.77
CA ASN A 59 -11.47 -1.08 1.54
C ASN A 59 -10.89 -1.57 2.88
N VAL A 60 -9.62 -1.95 2.83
CA VAL A 60 -8.86 -2.36 4.02
C VAL A 60 -8.64 -1.17 4.94
N PHE A 61 -8.52 0.05 4.41
CA PHE A 61 -8.17 1.24 5.19
C PHE A 61 -9.37 2.16 5.51
N ALA A 62 -10.60 1.70 5.28
CA ALA A 62 -11.83 2.46 5.46
C ALA A 62 -11.90 3.09 6.85
N THR A 63 -11.63 4.39 6.96
CA THR A 63 -12.11 5.21 8.07
C THR A 63 -13.54 5.62 7.75
N SER A 64 -14.36 5.92 8.76
CA SER A 64 -15.78 6.23 8.63
C SER A 64 -16.12 7.47 7.78
N SER A 65 -15.11 8.10 7.18
CA SER A 65 -15.15 9.28 6.34
C SER A 65 -15.02 8.98 4.84
N ASP A 66 -15.17 7.73 4.40
CA ASP A 66 -15.21 7.43 2.96
C ASP A 66 -16.43 8.08 2.25
N ASP A 67 -17.44 8.52 3.01
CA ASP A 67 -18.59 9.30 2.53
C ASP A 67 -18.40 10.83 2.71
N ASP A 68 -17.27 11.30 3.23
CA ASP A 68 -16.92 12.73 3.27
C ASP A 68 -15.89 13.05 2.17
N PRO A 69 -16.32 13.66 1.04
CA PRO A 69 -15.42 14.07 -0.04
C PRO A 69 -14.30 15.03 0.41
N HIS A 70 -14.42 15.62 1.61
CA HIS A 70 -13.50 16.63 2.14
C HIS A 70 -12.49 16.11 3.16
N ASP A 71 -12.55 14.84 3.57
CA ASP A 71 -11.55 14.28 4.49
C ASP A 71 -10.27 13.84 3.76
N MET A 72 -9.53 14.83 3.25
CA MET A 72 -8.18 14.66 2.68
C MET A 72 -7.11 14.36 3.75
N SER A 73 -7.48 14.23 5.03
CA SER A 73 -6.51 14.02 6.11
C SER A 73 -5.89 12.62 6.10
N ASN A 74 -6.53 11.65 5.45
CA ASN A 74 -6.02 10.29 5.29
C ASN A 74 -5.42 10.09 3.89
N LEU A 75 -4.10 10.22 3.76
CA LEU A 75 -3.33 9.92 2.54
C LEU A 75 -3.62 8.53 1.95
N PHE A 76 -4.04 7.57 2.77
CA PHE A 76 -4.44 6.23 2.32
C PHE A 76 -5.86 6.15 1.74
N GLY A 77 -6.77 7.02 2.17
CA GLY A 77 -8.15 7.09 1.67
C GLY A 77 -8.23 7.75 0.28
N SER A 78 -7.33 8.67 -0.01
CA SER A 78 -7.18 9.32 -1.33
C SER A 78 -6.26 8.56 -2.30
N SER A 79 -5.73 7.40 -1.91
CA SER A 79 -4.93 6.55 -2.80
C SER A 79 -5.79 5.88 -3.86
N LEU A 80 -5.25 5.66 -5.06
CA LEU A 80 -5.94 4.97 -6.16
C LEU A 80 -6.45 3.58 -5.75
N PHE A 81 -5.81 2.91 -4.79
CA PHE A 81 -6.28 1.60 -4.29
C PHE A 81 -7.56 1.67 -3.44
N SER A 82 -7.87 2.83 -2.88
CA SER A 82 -9.03 3.05 -2.01
C SER A 82 -10.16 3.80 -2.72
N MET A 83 -9.86 4.48 -3.83
CA MET A 83 -10.88 5.16 -4.65
C MET A 83 -11.90 4.17 -5.21
N ARG A 84 -13.12 4.66 -5.41
CA ARG A 84 -14.26 3.87 -5.88
C ARG A 84 -14.84 4.41 -7.19
N ASP A 85 -15.45 3.51 -7.94
CA ASP A 85 -16.35 3.80 -9.07
C ASP A 85 -15.76 4.80 -10.09
N ALA A 86 -16.52 5.83 -10.47
CA ALA A 86 -16.12 6.82 -11.47
C ALA A 86 -14.84 7.56 -11.08
N ARG A 87 -14.70 7.95 -9.81
CA ARG A 87 -13.49 8.65 -9.31
C ARG A 87 -12.23 7.82 -9.53
N TRP A 88 -12.30 6.51 -9.27
CA TRP A 88 -11.21 5.59 -9.57
C TRP A 88 -10.93 5.50 -11.07
N LYS A 89 -11.97 5.36 -11.91
CA LYS A 89 -11.83 5.28 -13.38
C LYS A 89 -11.15 6.54 -13.92
N ASP A 90 -11.59 7.71 -13.48
CA ASP A 90 -11.05 9.01 -13.91
C ASP A 90 -9.60 9.18 -13.49
N MET A 91 -9.27 8.92 -12.22
CA MET A 91 -7.90 9.03 -11.74
C MET A 91 -6.97 8.01 -12.42
N ARG A 92 -7.43 6.78 -12.61
CA ARG A 92 -6.66 5.75 -13.33
C ARG A 92 -6.40 6.16 -14.78
N SER A 93 -7.40 6.67 -15.48
CA SER A 93 -7.26 7.15 -16.86
C SER A 93 -6.27 8.31 -16.96
N THR A 94 -6.22 9.18 -15.95
CA THR A 94 -5.30 10.32 -15.86
C THR A 94 -3.86 9.87 -15.61
N LEU A 95 -3.65 8.86 -14.77
CA LEU A 95 -2.30 8.39 -14.41
C LEU A 95 -1.70 7.41 -15.42
N SER A 96 -2.53 6.65 -16.15
CA SER A 96 -2.06 5.61 -17.09
C SER A 96 -1.07 6.12 -18.16
N PRO A 97 -1.24 7.32 -18.77
CA PRO A 97 -0.29 7.87 -19.74
C PRO A 97 1.13 8.08 -19.20
N ALA A 98 1.31 8.25 -17.89
CA ALA A 98 2.62 8.39 -17.26
C ALA A 98 3.47 7.11 -17.36
N PHE A 99 2.83 5.94 -17.56
CA PHE A 99 3.48 4.63 -17.64
C PHE A 99 3.59 4.09 -19.08
N THR A 100 3.47 4.96 -20.09
CA THR A 100 3.71 4.57 -21.49
C THR A 100 5.15 4.12 -21.71
N GLY A 101 5.39 3.25 -22.71
CA GLY A 101 6.73 2.74 -23.00
C GLY A 101 7.79 3.83 -23.25
N SER A 102 7.39 4.98 -23.81
CA SER A 102 8.29 6.14 -23.96
C SER A 102 8.70 6.74 -22.61
N LYS A 103 7.75 6.94 -21.69
CA LYS A 103 8.00 7.47 -20.35
C LYS A 103 8.80 6.48 -19.50
N MET A 104 8.49 5.19 -19.58
CA MET A 104 9.25 4.13 -18.91
C MET A 104 10.72 4.09 -19.37
N ARG A 105 11.00 4.31 -20.67
CA ARG A 105 12.38 4.43 -21.17
C ARG A 105 13.12 5.63 -20.57
N GLN A 106 12.44 6.76 -20.37
CA GLN A 106 13.03 7.93 -19.70
C GLN A 106 13.32 7.62 -18.23
N MET A 107 12.37 7.02 -17.52
CA MET A 107 12.55 6.59 -16.12
C MET A 107 13.71 5.61 -15.95
N PHE A 108 13.94 4.71 -16.92
CA PHE A 108 15.06 3.76 -16.87
C PHE A 108 16.43 4.44 -16.79
N GLN A 109 16.62 5.60 -17.44
CA GLN A 109 17.87 6.34 -17.34
C GLN A 109 18.11 6.85 -15.91
N LEU A 110 17.06 7.34 -15.25
CA LEU A 110 17.11 7.77 -13.85
C LEU A 110 17.36 6.59 -12.90
N MET A 111 16.69 5.45 -13.14
CA MET A 111 16.92 4.23 -12.37
C MET A 111 18.37 3.76 -12.46
N ASN A 112 18.97 3.80 -13.65
CA ASN A 112 20.39 3.45 -13.84
C ASN A 112 21.33 4.40 -13.09
N GLN A 113 20.99 5.68 -13.00
CA GLN A 113 21.78 6.63 -12.22
C GLN A 113 21.75 6.28 -10.72
N VAL A 114 20.56 6.01 -10.17
CA VAL A 114 20.42 5.56 -8.77
C VAL A 114 21.16 4.24 -8.55
N ALA A 115 21.10 3.30 -9.51
CA ALA A 115 21.81 2.02 -9.42
C ALA A 115 23.34 2.20 -9.37
N LYS A 116 23.89 3.12 -10.18
CA LYS A 116 25.32 3.45 -10.12
C LYS A 116 25.71 4.01 -8.75
N GLU A 117 24.94 4.94 -8.22
CA GLU A 117 25.17 5.53 -6.90
C GLU A 117 25.11 4.48 -5.78
N ALA A 118 24.16 3.54 -5.88
CA ALA A 118 24.02 2.44 -4.95
C ALA A 118 25.23 1.48 -5.01
N VAL A 119 25.75 1.17 -6.21
CA VAL A 119 26.95 0.33 -6.39
C VAL A 119 28.22 1.04 -5.92
N ASP A 120 28.35 2.34 -6.18
CA ASP A 120 29.51 3.11 -5.76
C ASP A 120 29.60 3.21 -4.22
N CYS A 121 28.46 3.24 -3.53
CA CYS A 121 28.41 3.12 -2.07
C CYS A 121 28.99 1.79 -1.59
N LEU A 122 28.64 0.67 -2.23
CA LEU A 122 29.16 -0.66 -1.88
C LEU A 122 30.68 -0.73 -2.03
N LYS A 123 31.21 -0.21 -3.14
CA LYS A 123 32.66 -0.17 -3.39
C LYS A 123 33.43 0.65 -2.35
N GLN A 124 32.82 1.70 -1.81
CA GLN A 124 33.43 2.50 -0.75
C GLN A 124 33.47 1.73 0.58
N ASP A 125 32.42 0.97 0.89
CA ASP A 125 32.37 0.15 2.11
C ASP A 125 33.33 -1.06 2.05
N ASP A 126 33.60 -1.62 0.87
CA ASP A 126 34.55 -2.73 0.63
C ASP A 126 36.02 -2.37 0.95
N THR A 127 36.36 -1.09 1.06
CA THR A 127 37.74 -0.68 1.45
C THR A 127 38.02 -0.88 2.94
N LYS A 128 37.02 -1.25 3.75
CA LYS A 128 37.17 -1.64 5.15
C LYS A 128 37.29 -3.16 5.22
N VAL A 129 38.48 -3.65 5.54
CA VAL A 129 38.97 -5.06 5.52
C VAL A 129 38.25 -6.01 6.52
N GLN A 130 37.02 -5.73 6.91
CA GLN A 130 36.23 -6.59 7.81
C GLN A 130 35.06 -7.20 7.07
N GLU A 131 34.65 -8.40 7.48
CA GLU A 131 33.39 -9.03 7.07
C GLU A 131 32.23 -8.05 7.31
N ASN A 132 31.87 -7.30 6.27
CA ASN A 132 30.79 -6.34 6.33
C ASN A 132 29.47 -7.08 6.11
N GLU A 133 28.78 -7.39 7.21
CA GLU A 133 27.39 -7.81 7.14
C GLU A 133 26.53 -6.64 6.63
N MET A 134 25.76 -6.88 5.57
CA MET A 134 24.90 -5.87 4.95
C MET A 134 23.43 -6.14 5.24
N ASP A 135 22.73 -5.13 5.76
CA ASP A 135 21.26 -5.16 5.81
C ASP A 135 20.67 -4.92 4.41
N MET A 136 20.40 -6.02 3.70
CA MET A 136 19.79 -6.00 2.37
C MET A 136 18.40 -5.36 2.36
N LYS A 137 17.67 -5.39 3.48
CA LYS A 137 16.35 -4.76 3.55
C LYS A 137 16.49 -3.24 3.55
N ASP A 138 17.41 -2.69 4.35
CA ASP A 138 17.69 -1.25 4.35
C ASP A 138 18.23 -0.81 2.98
N TYR A 139 19.18 -1.57 2.41
CA TYR A 139 19.73 -1.30 1.08
C TYR A 139 18.65 -1.23 -0.01
N CYS A 140 17.81 -2.26 -0.12
CA CYS A 140 16.73 -2.29 -1.11
C CYS A 140 15.64 -1.23 -0.87
N THR A 141 15.36 -0.91 0.40
CA THR A 141 14.38 0.14 0.75
C THR A 141 14.90 1.52 0.31
N ARG A 142 16.18 1.82 0.55
CA ARG A 142 16.84 3.05 0.10
C ARG A 142 16.89 3.15 -1.42
N PHE A 143 17.30 2.06 -2.08
CA PHE A 143 17.32 1.99 -3.54
C PHE A 143 15.96 2.31 -4.14
N THR A 144 14.91 1.64 -3.66
CA THR A 144 13.55 1.81 -4.16
C THR A 144 13.01 3.21 -3.87
N ASN A 145 13.30 3.75 -2.69
CA ASN A 145 12.93 5.11 -2.32
C ASN A 145 13.56 6.15 -3.26
N ASP A 146 14.86 6.03 -3.56
CA ASP A 146 15.56 6.96 -4.44
C ASP A 146 15.11 6.85 -5.90
N VAL A 147 14.81 5.63 -6.36
CA VAL A 147 14.17 5.43 -7.67
C VAL A 147 12.84 6.18 -7.76
N ILE A 148 12.00 6.09 -6.73
CA ILE A 148 10.72 6.83 -6.70
C ILE A 148 10.94 8.34 -6.58
N ALA A 149 11.85 8.79 -5.71
CA ALA A 149 12.19 10.20 -5.55
C ALA A 149 12.64 10.81 -6.89
N SER A 150 13.52 10.12 -7.60
CA SER A 150 14.05 10.58 -8.88
C SER A 150 13.00 10.52 -10.00
N THR A 151 12.31 9.39 -10.15
CA THR A 151 11.43 9.18 -11.31
C THR A 151 10.07 9.85 -11.18
N ALA A 152 9.49 9.90 -9.97
CA ALA A 152 8.17 10.48 -9.74
C ALA A 152 8.21 11.94 -9.31
N PHE A 153 9.26 12.36 -8.57
CA PHE A 153 9.36 13.71 -8.02
C PHE A 153 10.51 14.54 -8.62
N GLY A 154 11.36 13.95 -9.47
CA GLY A 154 12.52 14.64 -10.05
C GLY A 154 13.60 14.98 -9.02
N LEU A 155 13.59 14.35 -7.84
CA LEU A 155 14.50 14.66 -6.74
C LEU A 155 15.69 13.71 -6.73
N GLN A 156 16.90 14.27 -6.62
CA GLN A 156 18.12 13.52 -6.36
C GLN A 156 18.42 13.58 -4.86
N VAL A 157 18.06 12.52 -4.14
CA VAL A 157 18.14 12.45 -2.68
C VAL A 157 19.45 11.78 -2.22
N ASN A 158 19.86 10.71 -2.91
CA ASN A 158 21.00 9.88 -2.57
C ASN A 158 20.99 9.42 -1.10
N SER A 159 20.01 8.57 -0.78
CA SER A 159 19.79 7.98 0.55
C SER A 159 20.91 7.04 1.00
N PHE A 160 21.86 6.71 0.12
CA PHE A 160 23.05 5.92 0.45
C PHE A 160 24.14 6.76 1.10
N LYS A 161 24.35 7.99 0.61
CA LYS A 161 25.28 8.97 1.20
C LYS A 161 24.66 9.71 2.38
N ASP A 162 23.48 10.29 2.20
CA ASP A 162 22.73 10.93 3.27
C ASP A 162 21.68 9.98 3.84
N ARG A 163 22.07 9.23 4.87
CA ARG A 163 21.23 8.16 5.42
C ARG A 163 19.97 8.66 6.14
N GLU A 164 19.96 9.92 6.58
CA GLU A 164 18.90 10.52 7.41
C GLU A 164 18.10 11.58 6.65
N ASN A 165 18.20 11.59 5.32
CA ASN A 165 17.48 12.54 4.49
C ASN A 165 15.96 12.49 4.74
N THR A 166 15.32 13.66 4.62
CA THR A 166 13.91 13.84 4.97
C THR A 166 12.97 12.97 4.12
N PHE A 167 13.28 12.78 2.84
CA PHE A 167 12.43 12.02 1.93
C PHE A 167 12.36 10.54 2.34
N TYR A 168 13.51 9.92 2.60
CA TYR A 168 13.61 8.54 3.08
C TYR A 168 12.93 8.37 4.43
N GLN A 169 13.14 9.29 5.36
CA GLN A 169 12.51 9.23 6.68
C GLN A 169 10.98 9.34 6.60
N MET A 170 10.46 10.20 5.72
CA MET A 170 9.01 10.28 5.46
C MET A 170 8.49 8.99 4.83
N GLY A 171 9.16 8.46 3.80
CA GLY A 171 8.80 7.19 3.15
C GLY A 171 8.78 6.03 4.14
N LYS A 172 9.78 5.91 5.00
CA LYS A 172 9.87 4.90 6.06
C LYS A 172 8.73 5.01 7.07
N LYS A 173 8.35 6.23 7.47
CA LYS A 173 7.20 6.46 8.37
C LYS A 173 5.88 6.07 7.73
N LEU A 174 5.71 6.28 6.43
CA LEU A 174 4.49 5.89 5.69
C LEU A 174 4.37 4.37 5.51
N THR A 175 5.47 3.66 5.33
CA THR A 175 5.47 2.20 5.11
C THR A 175 5.55 1.38 6.39
N THR A 176 5.99 1.98 7.50
CA THR A 176 6.10 1.29 8.79
C THR A 176 4.84 1.44 9.62
N PHE A 177 4.03 0.39 9.68
CA PHE A 177 2.85 0.36 10.55
C PHE A 177 3.23 0.05 12.01
N SER A 178 3.06 1.04 12.88
CA SER A 178 3.28 0.92 14.33
C SER A 178 2.29 -0.04 14.98
N PHE A 179 2.71 -0.72 16.06
CA PHE A 179 1.84 -1.60 16.85
C PHE A 179 0.61 -0.85 17.39
N LEU A 180 0.77 0.40 17.84
CA LEU A 180 -0.36 1.23 18.28
C LEU A 180 -1.32 1.58 17.14
N GLN A 181 -0.81 1.82 15.93
CA GLN A 181 -1.67 2.03 14.75
C GLN A 181 -2.48 0.77 14.43
N ASN A 182 -1.87 -0.42 14.55
CA ASN A 182 -2.57 -1.70 14.39
C ASN A 182 -3.66 -1.90 15.46
N ILE A 183 -3.42 -1.52 16.73
CA ILE A 183 -4.44 -1.58 17.78
C ILE A 183 -5.57 -0.57 17.53
N LYS A 184 -5.26 0.68 17.15
CA LYS A 184 -6.28 1.68 16.80
C LYS A 184 -7.17 1.19 15.66
N PHE A 185 -6.55 0.61 14.63
CA PHE A 185 -7.24 -0.03 13.53
C PHE A 185 -8.15 -1.18 14.03
N MET A 186 -7.65 -2.07 14.91
CA MET A 186 -8.48 -3.13 15.50
C MET A 186 -9.71 -2.60 16.25
N LEU A 187 -9.53 -1.61 17.13
CA LEU A 187 -10.63 -1.01 17.87
C LEU A 187 -11.66 -0.41 16.92
N PHE A 188 -11.21 0.25 15.86
CA PHE A 188 -12.10 0.79 14.83
C PHE A 188 -12.92 -0.31 14.12
N PHE A 189 -12.29 -1.43 13.72
CA PHE A 189 -13.00 -2.54 13.07
C PHE A 189 -13.97 -3.27 14.02
N ALA A 190 -13.60 -3.42 15.30
CA ALA A 190 -14.46 -4.04 16.31
C ALA A 190 -15.66 -3.15 16.69
N LEU A 191 -15.48 -1.82 16.70
CA LEU A 191 -16.45 -0.82 17.15
C LEU A 191 -17.19 -0.11 16.02
N LYS A 192 -17.19 -0.64 14.78
CA LYS A 192 -17.95 -0.06 13.65
C LYS A 192 -19.43 0.21 13.97
N SER A 193 -20.04 -0.42 14.98
CA SER A 193 -21.41 -0.11 15.44
C SER A 193 -21.52 1.15 16.31
N LEU A 194 -20.48 1.55 17.05
CA LEU A 194 -20.49 2.76 17.90
C LEU A 194 -20.25 4.04 17.08
N ASN A 195 -19.53 3.96 15.97
CA ASN A 195 -19.32 5.11 15.08
C ASN A 195 -20.61 5.59 14.39
N LYS A 196 -21.67 4.77 14.36
CA LYS A 196 -23.01 5.20 13.92
C LYS A 196 -23.79 5.98 14.99
N VAL A 197 -23.36 5.94 16.25
CA VAL A 197 -24.07 6.56 17.38
C VAL A 197 -23.47 7.91 17.79
N GLY A 198 -22.25 8.23 17.33
CA GLY A 198 -21.47 9.39 17.79
C GLY A 198 -21.57 10.69 17.00
N THR A 199 -22.18 10.73 15.80
CA THR A 199 -22.17 11.94 14.95
C THR A 199 -23.42 12.83 15.04
N SER A 200 -24.42 12.48 15.85
CA SER A 200 -25.62 13.33 16.05
C SER A 200 -25.44 14.44 17.10
N PHE A 201 -24.31 14.50 17.83
CA PHE A 201 -24.14 15.46 18.93
C PHE A 201 -23.43 16.77 18.57
N THR A 202 -23.05 16.97 17.30
CA THR A 202 -22.33 18.18 16.85
C THR A 202 -23.17 19.10 15.98
N HIS A 203 -24.48 19.23 16.28
CA HIS A 203 -25.38 20.19 15.61
C HIS A 203 -25.82 21.38 16.49
N MET A 204 -25.10 21.68 17.58
CA MET A 204 -25.43 22.83 18.43
C MET A 204 -24.20 23.64 18.82
N ARG A 205 -23.67 24.43 17.86
CA ARG A 205 -23.02 25.74 18.12
C ARG A 205 -22.68 26.44 16.79
N LYS A 206 -23.70 27.05 16.18
CA LYS A 206 -23.54 28.29 15.41
C LYS A 206 -24.44 29.34 16.05
N ILE A 207 -23.89 30.03 17.04
CA ILE A 207 -24.29 31.38 17.43
C ILE A 207 -22.95 32.12 17.54
N TYR A 208 -22.54 32.74 16.45
CA TYR A 208 -22.37 34.19 16.25
C TYR A 208 -21.89 34.41 14.81
#